data_AF-A0A6M1Y4M7-F1
#
_entry.id   AF-A0A6M1Y4M7-F1
#
_cell.length_a   1.000
_cell.length_b   1.000
_cell.length_c   1.000
_cell.angle_alpha   90.00
_cell.angle_beta   90.00
_cell.angle_gamma   90.00
#
_symmetry.space_group_name_H-M   'P 1'
#
loop_
_entity.id
_entity.type
_entity.pdbx_description
1 polymer ?
#
loop_
_entity_poly.entity_id
_entity_poly.type
_entity_poly.pdbx_seq_one_letter_code
_entity_poly.pdbx_strand_id
1 'polypeptide(L)'
;MALAFLVPALVFVLCALFADMSVVESLAAVATQFRAERHPLLGAAILGTLPVVVLTLVGWLLARKLDKVRVRAIAQAGLVGIALVLVWVNVEFWPGYLPDRTFLGFPHGLEFVIGPVFFAPPAMLIAMLAAWFATRPPA
;
A
#
# COMPACT_ATOMS: atom_id res chain seq x y z
N MET A 1 -0.49 9.72 -1.90
CA MET A 1 -0.84 9.71 -0.47
C MET A 1 -2.26 9.18 -0.24
N ALA A 2 -3.32 9.81 -0.76
CA ALA A 2 -4.70 9.30 -0.60
C ALA A 2 -4.87 7.81 -0.94
N LEU A 3 -4.18 7.33 -1.98
CA LEU A 3 -4.26 5.92 -2.41
C LEU A 3 -3.79 4.93 -1.34
N ALA A 4 -2.77 5.26 -0.54
CA ALA A 4 -2.26 4.39 0.51
C ALA A 4 -3.23 4.27 1.70
N PHE A 5 -4.13 5.24 1.89
CA PHE A 5 -5.18 5.20 2.91
C PHE A 5 -6.46 4.56 2.37
N LEU A 6 -6.78 4.80 1.09
CA LEU A 6 -7.99 4.30 0.46
C LEU A 6 -7.91 2.81 0.12
N VAL A 7 -6.77 2.33 -0.38
CA VAL A 7 -6.64 0.93 -0.83
C VAL A 7 -6.89 -0.07 0.30
N PRO A 8 -6.24 0.03 1.48
CA PRO A 8 -6.52 -0.90 2.58
C PRO A 8 -7.99 -0.86 3.04
N ALA A 9 -8.58 0.33 3.14
CA ALA A 9 -9.98 0.49 3.55
C ALA A 9 -10.97 -0.12 2.54
N LEU A 10 -10.73 0.09 1.24
CA LEU A 10 -11.57 -0.47 0.18
C LEU A 10 -11.45 -1.99 0.12
N VAL A 11 -10.24 -2.53 0.21
CA VAL A 11 -10.03 -3.99 0.19
C VAL A 11 -10.64 -4.63 1.43
N PHE A 12 -10.51 -4.00 2.60
CA PHE A 12 -11.21 -4.46 3.80
C PHE A 12 -12.73 -4.53 3.60
N VAL A 13 -13.35 -3.48 3.06
CA VAL A 13 -14.80 -3.48 2.82
C VAL A 13 -15.19 -4.59 1.85
N LEU A 14 -14.43 -4.81 0.77
CA LEU A 14 -14.69 -5.91 -0.16
C LEU A 14 -14.58 -7.27 0.53
N CYS A 15 -13.50 -7.52 1.28
CA CYS A 15 -13.32 -8.76 2.04
C CYS A 15 -14.43 -8.97 3.09
N ALA A 16 -14.88 -7.90 3.76
CA ALA A 16 -15.97 -7.94 4.72
C ALA A 16 -17.30 -8.32 4.07
N LEU A 17 -17.60 -7.77 2.89
CA LEU A 17 -18.78 -8.14 2.13
C LEU A 17 -18.74 -9.61 1.67
N PHE A 18 -17.55 -10.12 1.31
CA PHE A 18 -17.36 -11.55 1.00
C PHE A 18 -17.46 -12.46 2.23
N ALA A 19 -17.30 -11.92 3.44
CA ALA A 19 -17.44 -12.62 4.71
C ALA A 19 -18.84 -12.41 5.34
N ASP A 20 -19.85 -12.11 4.52
CA ASP A 20 -21.25 -11.91 4.89
C ASP A 20 -21.51 -10.76 5.90
N MET A 21 -20.57 -9.83 6.06
CA MET A 21 -20.84 -8.60 6.81
C MET A 21 -21.68 -7.62 5.98
N SER A 22 -22.57 -6.89 6.64
CA SER A 22 -23.32 -5.82 5.96
C SER A 22 -22.43 -4.60 5.66
N VAL A 23 -22.79 -3.82 4.63
CA VAL A 23 -22.09 -2.57 4.27
C VAL A 23 -21.95 -1.63 5.47
N VAL A 24 -22.99 -1.54 6.31
CA VAL A 24 -23.01 -0.68 7.49
C VAL A 24 -22.02 -1.17 8.54
N GLU A 25 -21.94 -2.48 8.79
CA GLU A 25 -20.98 -3.07 9.72
C GLU A 25 -19.55 -2.93 9.21
N SER A 26 -19.30 -3.10 7.90
CA SER A 26 -17.99 -2.89 7.30
C SER A 26 -17.53 -1.44 7.46
N LEU A 27 -18.39 -0.46 7.18
CA LEU A 27 -18.07 0.96 7.32
C LEU A 27 -17.86 1.36 8.79
N ALA A 28 -18.68 0.84 9.69
CA ALA A 28 -18.51 1.05 11.13
C ALA A 28 -17.19 0.46 11.63
N ALA A 29 -16.79 -0.71 11.12
CA ALA A 29 -15.52 -1.36 11.46
C ALA A 29 -14.30 -0.58 10.96
N VAL A 30 -14.37 -0.01 9.75
CA VAL A 30 -13.33 0.92 9.26
C VAL A 30 -13.24 2.13 10.18
N ALA A 31 -14.38 2.74 10.54
CA ALA A 31 -14.40 3.90 11.41
C ALA A 31 -13.83 3.61 12.81
N THR A 32 -14.07 2.43 13.39
CA THR A 32 -13.48 2.03 14.67
C THR A 32 -11.98 1.78 14.57
N GLN A 33 -11.49 1.15 13.49
CA GLN A 33 -10.05 1.00 13.26
C GLN A 33 -9.32 2.34 13.17
N PHE A 34 -9.90 3.34 12.50
CA PHE A 34 -9.30 4.68 12.41
C PHE A 34 -9.43 5.48 13.72
N ARG A 35 -10.33 5.10 14.62
CA ARG A 35 -10.55 5.72 15.95
C ARG A 35 -9.74 5.09 17.08
N ALA A 36 -9.22 3.87 16.92
CA ALA A 36 -8.49 3.16 17.96
C ALA A 36 -7.37 4.03 18.57
N GLU A 37 -7.22 3.99 19.90
CA GLU A 37 -6.24 4.79 20.63
C GLU A 37 -4.84 4.52 20.10
N ARG A 38 -4.24 5.57 19.53
CA ARG A 38 -2.95 5.49 18.85
C ARG A 38 -1.85 5.28 19.88
N HIS A 39 -1.32 4.05 19.96
CA HIS A 39 0.01 3.78 20.53
C HIS A 39 1.07 4.70 19.90
N PRO A 40 2.21 4.98 20.55
CA PRO A 40 3.18 5.97 20.06
C PRO A 40 3.64 5.67 18.62
N LEU A 41 3.00 6.35 17.67
CA LEU A 41 3.13 6.13 16.23
C LEU A 41 4.46 6.63 15.66
N LEU A 42 5.31 7.26 16.48
CA LEU A 42 6.54 7.89 16.01
C LEU A 42 7.50 6.87 15.39
N GLY A 43 7.67 5.70 16.02
CA GLY A 43 8.54 4.64 15.51
C GLY A 43 8.05 4.06 14.18
N ALA A 44 6.74 3.79 14.08
CA ALA A 44 6.11 3.33 12.84
C ALA A 44 6.15 4.41 11.74
N ALA A 45 5.95 5.68 12.10
CA ALA A 45 6.03 6.81 11.19
C ALA A 45 7.46 6.98 10.63
N ILE A 46 8.50 6.88 11.47
CA ILE A 46 9.90 7.00 11.05
C ILE A 46 10.28 5.83 10.13
N LEU A 47 9.99 4.60 10.52
CA LEU A 47 10.31 3.41 9.72
C LEU A 47 9.53 3.40 8.40
N GLY A 48 8.27 3.85 8.39
CA GLY A 48 7.47 3.96 7.18
C GLY A 48 7.85 5.13 6.27
N THR A 49 8.40 6.22 6.81
CA THR A 49 8.82 7.37 6.00
C THR A 49 10.18 7.19 5.35
N LEU A 50 11.10 6.43 5.96
CA LEU A 50 12.45 6.24 5.42
C LEU A 50 12.46 5.68 3.97
N PRO A 51 11.72 4.60 3.63
CA PRO A 51 11.64 4.12 2.25
C PRO A 51 11.06 5.17 1.30
N VAL A 52 10.03 5.90 1.74
CA VAL A 52 9.39 6.95 0.92
C VAL A 52 10.37 8.08 0.61
N VAL A 53 11.17 8.50 1.59
CA VAL A 53 12.20 9.53 1.41
C VAL A 53 13.27 9.07 0.43
N VAL A 54 13.78 7.84 0.58
CA VAL A 54 14.79 7.26 -0.33
C VAL A 54 14.24 7.22 -1.76
N LEU A 55 13.03 6.70 -1.95
CA LEU A 55 12.40 6.60 -3.27
C LEU A 55 12.11 7.97 -3.88
N THR A 56 11.74 8.95 -3.05
CA THR A 56 11.52 10.34 -3.50
C THR A 56 12.83 10.98 -3.97
N LEU A 57 13.94 10.77 -3.25
CA LEU A 57 15.26 11.27 -3.65
C LEU A 57 15.73 10.63 -4.96
N VAL A 58 15.58 9.31 -5.10
CA VAL A 58 15.91 8.59 -6.35
C VAL A 58 15.06 9.11 -7.51
N GLY A 59 13.75 9.25 -7.31
CA GLY A 59 12.84 9.79 -8.33
C GLY A 59 13.20 11.22 -8.73
N TRP A 60 13.56 12.07 -7.77
CA TRP A 60 13.99 13.44 -8.03
C TRP A 60 15.30 13.51 -8.83
N LEU A 61 16.28 12.66 -8.52
CA LEU A 61 17.54 12.58 -9.28
C LEU A 61 17.30 12.09 -10.71
N LEU A 62 16.43 11.10 -10.90
CA LEU A 62 16.07 10.57 -12.23
C LEU A 62 15.28 11.59 -13.06
N ALA A 63 14.38 12.35 -12.42
CA ALA A 63 13.57 13.36 -13.09
C ALA A 63 14.39 14.49 -13.73
N ARG A 64 15.62 14.74 -13.26
CA ARG A 64 16.53 15.71 -13.87
C ARG A 64 16.99 15.32 -15.28
N LYS A 65 16.88 14.05 -15.65
CA LYS A 65 17.38 13.51 -16.93
C LYS A 65 16.27 13.04 -17.87
N LEU A 66 15.01 13.23 -17.49
CA LEU A 66 13.85 12.70 -18.19
C LEU A 66 12.82 13.78 -18.48
N ASP A 67 12.10 13.62 -19.59
CA ASP A 67 10.94 14.46 -19.88
C ASP A 67 9.82 14.27 -18.86
N LYS A 68 9.11 15.34 -18.54
CA LYS A 68 8.04 15.37 -17.52
C LYS A 68 6.97 14.29 -17.74
N VAL A 69 6.64 13.98 -18.99
CA VAL A 69 5.65 12.94 -19.34
C VAL A 69 6.17 11.56 -18.98
N ARG A 70 7.44 11.24 -19.28
CA ARG A 70 8.06 9.95 -18.94
C ARG A 70 8.19 9.80 -17.43
N VAL A 71 8.61 10.86 -16.73
CA VAL A 71 8.66 10.88 -15.25
C VAL A 71 7.29 10.56 -14.65
N ARG A 72 6.23 11.19 -15.15
CA ARG A 72 4.86 10.95 -14.67
C ARG A 72 4.42 9.50 -14.91
N ALA A 73 4.67 8.95 -16.09
CA ALA A 73 4.32 7.57 -16.42
C ALA A 73 5.04 6.57 -15.51
N ILE A 74 6.35 6.74 -15.32
CA ILE A 74 7.16 5.88 -14.43
C ILE A 74 6.67 5.99 -12.98
N ALA A 75 6.40 7.20 -12.49
CA ALA A 75 5.88 7.41 -11.13
C ALA A 75 4.49 6.77 -10.94
N GLN A 76 3.60 6.89 -11.92
CA GLN A 76 2.29 6.24 -11.89
C GLN A 76 2.41 4.71 -11.89
N ALA A 77 3.31 4.15 -12.68
CA ALA A 77 3.58 2.71 -12.67
C ALA A 77 4.10 2.23 -11.31
N GLY A 78 5.00 3.00 -10.68
CA GLY A 78 5.43 2.73 -9.31
C GLY A 78 4.26 2.72 -8.31
N LEU A 79 3.37 3.72 -8.37
CA LEU A 79 2.17 3.76 -7.53
C LEU A 79 1.26 2.54 -7.75
N VAL A 80 1.13 2.07 -8.99
CA VAL A 80 0.38 0.84 -9.29
C VAL A 80 1.05 -0.37 -8.64
N GLY A 81 2.37 -0.51 -8.72
CA GLY A 81 3.11 -1.59 -8.06
C GLY A 81 2.88 -1.63 -6.55
N ILE A 82 2.90 -0.47 -5.89
CA ILE A 82 2.58 -0.35 -4.46
C ILE A 82 1.12 -0.76 -4.20
N ALA A 83 0.18 -0.24 -5.00
CA ALA A 83 -1.24 -0.54 -4.83
C ALA A 83 -1.53 -2.04 -4.96
N LEU A 84 -0.89 -2.73 -5.91
CA LEU A 84 -1.02 -4.17 -6.10
C LEU A 84 -0.55 -4.95 -4.88
N VAL A 85 0.57 -4.57 -4.27
CA VAL A 85 1.05 -5.22 -3.03
C VAL A 85 0.08 -4.96 -1.88
N LEU A 86 -0.43 -3.73 -1.74
CA LEU A 86 -1.43 -3.43 -0.72
C LEU A 86 -2.70 -4.27 -0.91
N VAL A 87 -3.19 -4.40 -2.14
CA VAL A 87 -4.33 -5.26 -2.45
C VAL A 87 -4.03 -6.71 -2.13
N TRP A 88 -2.91 -7.25 -2.59
CA TRP A 88 -2.53 -8.63 -2.36
C TRP A 88 -2.46 -8.96 -0.87
N VAL A 89 -1.73 -8.18 -0.07
CA VAL A 89 -1.62 -8.38 1.38
C VAL A 89 -3.00 -8.31 2.03
N ASN A 90 -3.85 -7.34 1.65
CA ASN A 90 -5.16 -7.22 2.27
C ASN A 90 -6.09 -8.39 1.90
N VAL A 91 -6.06 -8.86 0.66
CA VAL A 91 -6.86 -10.02 0.21
C VAL A 91 -6.36 -11.33 0.83
N GLU A 92 -5.05 -11.49 1.00
CA GLU A 92 -4.46 -12.71 1.57
C GLU A 92 -4.84 -12.87 3.06
N PHE A 93 -4.79 -11.76 3.81
CA PHE A 93 -4.83 -11.84 5.27
C PHE A 93 -6.22 -11.51 5.85
N TRP A 94 -7.01 -10.59 5.28
CA TRP A 94 -8.32 -10.23 5.85
C TRP A 94 -9.31 -11.39 5.99
N PRO A 95 -9.45 -12.31 5.00
CA PRO A 95 -10.39 -13.43 5.12
C PRO A 95 -10.12 -14.32 6.34
N GLY A 96 -8.87 -14.41 6.82
CA GLY A 96 -8.53 -15.16 8.03
C GLY A 96 -8.92 -14.47 9.35
N TYR A 97 -9.21 -13.17 9.32
CA TYR A 97 -9.58 -12.37 10.50
C TYR A 97 -11.05 -11.98 10.54
N LEU A 98 -11.78 -12.19 9.45
CA LEU A 98 -13.20 -11.84 9.35
C LEU A 98 -14.07 -13.06 9.65
N PRO A 99 -15.24 -12.88 10.28
CA PRO A 99 -15.85 -11.61 10.70
C PRO A 99 -15.47 -11.16 12.12
N ASP A 100 -14.81 -12.03 12.89
CA ASP A 100 -14.56 -11.83 14.32
C ASP A 100 -13.70 -10.60 14.61
N ARG A 101 -12.87 -10.17 13.64
CA ARG A 101 -11.97 -9.00 13.73
C ARG A 101 -11.02 -9.05 14.92
N THR A 102 -10.94 -10.19 15.61
CA THR A 102 -10.00 -10.46 16.68
C THR A 102 -8.69 -10.90 16.06
N PHE A 103 -7.66 -10.06 16.17
CA PHE A 103 -6.30 -10.48 15.89
C PHE A 103 -5.95 -11.61 16.86
N LEU A 104 -5.79 -12.84 16.33
CA LEU A 104 -5.46 -14.04 17.10
C LEU A 104 -4.00 -13.98 17.59
N GLY A 105 -3.73 -13.12 18.57
CA GLY A 105 -2.42 -12.97 19.20
C GLY A 105 -1.28 -12.58 18.25
N PHE A 106 -0.12 -12.28 18.84
CA PHE A 106 1.11 -12.03 18.08
C PHE A 106 1.49 -13.29 17.28
N PRO A 107 1.85 -13.20 15.98
CA PRO A 107 2.23 -12.02 15.21
C PRO A 107 1.12 -11.42 14.31
N HIS A 108 -0.12 -11.89 14.45
CA HIS A 108 -1.21 -11.61 13.52
C HIS A 108 -1.62 -10.13 13.53
N GLY A 109 -1.56 -9.48 12.37
CA GLY A 109 -1.69 -8.03 12.16
C GLY A 109 -0.40 -7.36 11.68
N LEU A 110 0.76 -7.96 11.98
CA LEU A 110 2.05 -7.48 11.45
C LEU A 110 2.18 -7.74 9.96
N GLU A 111 1.45 -8.68 9.37
CA GLU A 111 1.52 -9.00 7.95
C GLU A 111 1.07 -7.81 7.09
N PHE A 112 0.10 -7.03 7.57
CA PHE A 112 -0.34 -5.78 6.93
C PHE A 112 0.70 -4.65 6.98
N VAL A 113 1.75 -4.79 7.79
CA VAL A 113 2.88 -3.85 7.89
C VAL A 113 4.11 -4.41 7.18
N ILE A 114 4.49 -5.65 7.49
CA ILE A 114 5.63 -6.38 6.92
C ILE A 114 5.43 -6.53 5.40
N GLY A 115 4.25 -6.96 4.96
CA GLY A 115 3.92 -7.15 3.55
C GLY A 115 4.26 -5.90 2.73
N PRO A 116 3.64 -4.75 3.01
CA PRO A 116 3.96 -3.52 2.30
C PRO A 116 5.40 -3.05 2.49
N VAL A 117 5.98 -3.16 3.69
CA VAL A 117 7.36 -2.70 3.95
C VAL A 117 8.39 -3.46 3.11
N PHE A 118 8.26 -4.78 2.98
CA PHE A 118 9.24 -5.60 2.28
C PHE A 118 8.92 -5.80 0.79
N PHE A 119 7.64 -5.88 0.41
CA PHE A 119 7.25 -6.22 -0.96
C PHE A 119 6.86 -5.01 -1.81
N ALA A 120 6.40 -3.89 -1.22
CA ALA A 120 6.02 -2.72 -2.01
C ALA A 120 7.23 -2.04 -2.69
N PRO A 121 8.42 -1.89 -2.06
CA PRO A 121 9.56 -1.29 -2.75
C PRO A 121 10.06 -2.10 -3.95
N PRO A 122 10.25 -3.44 -3.87
CA PRO A 122 10.56 -4.26 -5.05
C PRO A 122 9.49 -4.19 -6.14
N ALA A 123 8.20 -4.29 -5.78
CA ALA A 123 7.11 -4.22 -6.75
C ALA A 123 7.06 -2.86 -7.47
N MET A 124 7.25 -1.77 -6.71
CA MET A 124 7.35 -0.43 -7.26
C MET A 124 8.53 -0.33 -8.23
N LEU A 125 9.71 -0.83 -7.85
CA LEU A 125 10.90 -0.81 -8.70
C LEU A 125 10.68 -1.57 -10.01
N ILE A 126 10.11 -2.78 -9.95
CA ILE A 126 9.80 -3.59 -11.14
C ILE A 126 8.83 -2.84 -12.06
N ALA A 127 7.76 -2.27 -11.51
CA ALA A 127 6.79 -1.52 -12.30
C ALA A 127 7.39 -0.24 -12.92
N MET A 128 8.24 0.48 -12.18
CA MET A 128 8.97 1.64 -12.67
C MET A 128 9.93 1.27 -13.80
N LEU A 129 10.66 0.16 -13.66
CA LEU A 129 11.57 -0.34 -14.70
C LEU A 129 10.80 -0.75 -15.95
N ALA A 130 9.69 -1.48 -15.81
CA ALA A 130 8.83 -1.84 -16.93
C ALA A 130 8.33 -0.59 -17.69
N ALA A 131 7.86 0.44 -16.97
CA ALA A 131 7.44 1.69 -17.56
C ALA A 131 8.60 2.48 -18.20
N TRP A 132 9.80 2.42 -17.62
CA TRP A 132 10.99 3.03 -18.19
C TRP A 132 11.33 2.41 -19.55
N PHE A 133 11.33 1.07 -19.66
CA PHE A 133 11.59 0.37 -20.91
C PHE A 133 10.48 0.61 -21.94
N ALA A 134 9.21 0.59 -21.52
CA ALA A 134 8.07 0.83 -22.40
C ALA A 134 8.00 2.26 -22.95
N THR A 135 8.56 3.24 -22.22
CA THR A 135 8.58 4.66 -22.63
C THR A 135 9.91 5.10 -23.22
N ARG A 136 10.84 4.17 -23.51
CA ARG A 136 12.09 4.52 -24.20
C ARG A 136 11.77 4.96 -25.62
N PRO A 137 12.32 6.10 -26.08
CA PRO A 137 12.23 6.45 -27.49
C PRO A 137 12.95 5.38 -28.33
N PRO A 138 12.46 5.07 -29.54
CA PRO A 138 13.18 4.21 -30.48
C PRO A 138 14.54 4.83 -30.78
N ALA A 139 15.57 3.97 -30.84
CA ALA A 139 16.93 4.36 -31.17
C ALA A 139 17.07 4.83 -32.62
#